data_AF-A0A7J2TKS3-F1
#
_entry.id   AF-A0A7J2TKS3-F1
#
_cell.length_a   1.000
_cell.length_b   1.000
_cell.length_c   1.000
_cell.angle_alpha   90.00
_cell.angle_beta   90.00
_cell.angle_gamma   90.00
#
_symmetry.space_group_name_H-M   'P 1'
#
loop_
_entity.id
_entity.type
_entity.pdbx_description
1 polymer ?
#
loop_
_entity_poly.entity_id
_entity_poly.type
_entity_poly.pdbx_seq_one_letter_code
_entity_poly.pdbx_strand_id
1 'polypeptide(L)'
;GDLSRLAVLEEQCIACGKCEQACPKGIKIVNVIMRSNFEKLYSKTGKTRVGRGPIQDTEIRKVGQPIVFGQIPGVIAAVGCINFPDEMKSIVEILEEFLKRKFIVVTSGCHAMDIGMIKDEEGKTLYEKYPGNFDAGCIVNVGSCVANAHIAGAAIKIANIFAMRPLRGNYVEIADYILNRVGAVGFSWGPYSHKAASIATGFNRLGVPVVVGPHAMKYRRAYIGKPWKKDKWWVYDIKSGQKVFIEPAPDSLLVAVETKEEAIVQLARLCMRPNDTSMGRQIKLTHYIELSKKYYGDLPDDWHLYVRSEADLPLKMREELLKELEEKHGWKIDWEKKKIVSGPIRSYDAGFNPTIVEEVYAKYRR
;
A
#
# COMPACT_ATOMS: atom_id res chain seq x y z
N GLY A 1 -13.63 -13.28 40.57
CA GLY A 1 -13.66 -14.19 39.42
C GLY A 1 -12.64 -13.74 38.40
N ASP A 2 -12.16 -14.63 37.55
CA ASP A 2 -11.25 -14.28 36.46
C ASP A 2 -11.97 -13.43 35.41
N LEU A 3 -11.42 -12.25 35.09
CA LEU A 3 -11.95 -11.31 34.11
C LEU A 3 -11.12 -11.26 32.81
N SER A 4 -10.10 -12.10 32.68
CA SER A 4 -9.14 -12.12 31.56
C SER A 4 -9.82 -12.10 30.18
N ARG A 5 -10.84 -12.94 29.97
CA ARG A 5 -11.57 -13.03 28.70
C ARG A 5 -12.36 -11.76 28.36
N LEU A 6 -12.84 -11.03 29.37
CA LEU A 6 -13.52 -9.74 29.17
C LEU A 6 -12.51 -8.62 28.90
N ALA A 7 -11.34 -8.67 29.54
CA ALA A 7 -10.28 -7.69 29.34
C ALA A 7 -9.76 -7.69 27.90
N VAL A 8 -9.68 -8.86 27.25
CA VAL A 8 -9.30 -8.97 25.83
C VAL A 8 -10.28 -8.23 24.91
N LEU A 9 -11.57 -8.18 25.26
CA LEU A 9 -12.58 -7.50 24.42
C LEU A 9 -12.44 -5.97 24.45
N GLU A 10 -11.73 -5.39 25.42
CA GLU A 10 -11.52 -3.94 25.48
C GLU A 10 -10.78 -3.42 24.24
N GLU A 11 -9.81 -4.18 23.72
CA GLU A 11 -9.02 -3.79 22.55
C GLU A 11 -9.78 -3.92 21.21
N GLN A 12 -10.94 -4.58 21.23
CA GLN A 12 -11.80 -4.79 20.05
C GLN A 12 -13.11 -3.97 20.15
N CYS A 13 -13.55 -3.64 21.36
CA CYS A 13 -14.83 -2.98 21.60
C CYS A 13 -14.78 -1.51 21.18
N ILE A 14 -15.55 -1.14 20.17
CA ILE A 14 -15.74 0.27 19.75
C ILE A 14 -16.79 1.02 20.59
N ALA A 15 -17.18 0.48 21.74
CA ALA A 15 -18.14 1.06 22.68
C ALA A 15 -19.49 1.51 22.05
N CYS A 16 -20.01 0.76 21.07
CA CYS A 16 -21.20 1.18 20.31
C CYS A 16 -22.55 1.03 21.04
N GLY A 17 -22.59 0.35 22.20
CA GLY A 17 -23.81 0.17 23.00
C GLY A 17 -24.89 -0.78 22.42
N LYS A 18 -24.71 -1.33 21.21
CA LYS A 18 -25.69 -2.24 20.59
C LYS A 18 -25.98 -3.49 21.41
N CYS A 19 -24.95 -4.05 22.07
CA CYS A 19 -25.11 -5.20 22.96
C CYS A 19 -25.99 -4.87 24.18
N GLU A 20 -25.85 -3.67 24.75
CA GLU A 20 -26.65 -3.24 25.91
C GLU A 20 -28.12 -3.05 25.54
N GLN A 21 -28.39 -2.49 24.35
CA GLN A 21 -29.75 -2.34 23.83
C GLN A 21 -30.47 -3.69 23.65
N ALA A 22 -29.72 -4.73 23.30
CA ALA A 22 -30.25 -6.08 23.12
C ALA A 22 -30.33 -6.88 24.42
N CYS A 23 -29.78 -6.39 25.54
CA CYS A 23 -29.66 -7.16 26.76
C CYS A 23 -30.99 -7.21 27.53
N PRO A 24 -31.66 -8.37 27.65
CA PRO A 24 -32.94 -8.47 28.35
C PRO A 24 -32.83 -8.27 29.87
N LYS A 25 -31.61 -8.34 30.41
CA LYS A 25 -31.31 -8.14 31.83
C LYS A 25 -30.84 -6.72 32.16
N GLY A 26 -30.79 -5.83 31.17
CA GLY A 26 -30.35 -4.43 31.37
C GLY A 26 -28.89 -4.29 31.80
N ILE A 27 -28.04 -5.28 31.51
CA ILE A 27 -26.62 -5.25 31.88
C ILE A 27 -25.90 -4.19 31.06
N LYS A 28 -25.11 -3.35 31.75
CA LYS A 28 -24.21 -2.37 31.13
C LYS A 28 -22.93 -3.05 30.63
N ILE A 29 -23.06 -3.84 29.57
CA ILE A 29 -22.00 -4.70 29.01
C ILE A 29 -20.73 -3.89 28.69
N VAL A 30 -20.85 -2.67 28.15
CA VAL A 30 -19.68 -1.83 27.86
C VAL A 30 -18.96 -1.47 29.15
N ASN A 31 -19.68 -1.09 30.21
CA ASN A 31 -19.08 -0.80 31.50
C ASN A 31 -18.37 -2.03 32.10
N VAL A 32 -18.94 -3.22 31.92
CA VAL A 32 -18.32 -4.47 32.37
C VAL A 32 -16.99 -4.71 31.64
N ILE A 33 -16.97 -4.54 30.30
CA ILE A 33 -15.74 -4.66 29.50
C ILE A 33 -14.69 -3.63 29.95
N MET A 34 -15.06 -2.35 30.04
CA MET A 34 -14.12 -1.29 30.45
C MET A 34 -13.60 -1.49 31.88
N ARG A 35 -14.46 -1.95 32.80
CA ARG A 35 -14.07 -2.21 34.19
C ARG A 35 -13.12 -3.40 34.31
N SER A 36 -13.24 -4.39 33.42
CA SER A 36 -12.37 -5.58 33.43
C SER A 36 -10.90 -5.28 33.17
N ASN A 37 -10.59 -4.14 32.54
CA ASN A 37 -9.23 -3.71 32.21
C ASN A 37 -8.93 -2.27 32.69
N PHE A 38 -9.63 -1.81 33.73
CA PHE A 38 -9.65 -0.39 34.13
C PHE A 38 -8.25 0.18 34.44
N GLU A 39 -7.43 -0.54 35.20
CA GLU A 39 -6.08 -0.07 35.56
C GLU A 39 -5.19 0.13 34.33
N LYS A 40 -5.23 -0.81 33.37
CA LYS A 40 -4.50 -0.70 32.11
C LYS A 40 -5.03 0.45 31.27
N LEU A 41 -6.36 0.65 31.21
CA LEU A 41 -6.98 1.75 30.47
C LEU A 41 -6.64 3.11 31.08
N TYR A 42 -6.71 3.25 32.40
CA TYR A 42 -6.43 4.49 33.13
C TYR A 42 -4.95 4.90 33.03
N SER A 43 -4.05 3.92 33.04
CA SER A 43 -2.60 4.13 32.87
C SER A 43 -2.15 4.21 31.39
N LYS A 44 -3.06 4.00 30.43
CA LYS A 44 -2.74 3.96 28.99
C LYS A 44 -2.29 5.34 28.52
N THR A 45 -1.01 5.46 28.22
CA THR A 45 -0.38 6.67 27.69
C THR A 45 0.39 6.35 26.42
N GLY A 46 0.45 7.32 25.52
CA GLY A 46 1.15 7.21 24.24
C GLY A 46 1.73 8.54 23.78
N LYS A 47 2.52 8.48 22.70
CA LYS A 47 3.08 9.64 22.02
C LYS A 47 2.73 9.60 20.53
N THR A 48 1.86 10.52 20.14
CA THR A 48 1.57 10.78 18.73
C THR A 48 2.43 11.95 18.25
N ARG A 49 3.19 11.77 17.17
CA ARG A 49 3.90 12.90 16.54
C ARG A 49 2.88 13.91 16.01
N VAL A 50 3.11 15.21 16.22
CA VAL A 50 2.20 16.25 15.72
C VAL A 50 2.00 16.16 14.21
N GLY A 51 0.79 16.48 13.75
CA GLY A 51 0.48 16.60 12.32
C GLY A 51 1.32 17.71 11.70
N ARG A 52 2.30 17.34 10.87
CA ARG A 52 3.29 18.29 10.35
C ARG A 52 2.86 19.03 9.08
N GLY A 53 1.72 18.66 8.49
CA GLY A 53 1.20 19.27 7.27
C GLY A 53 1.85 18.71 5.98
N PRO A 54 2.04 19.56 4.95
CA PRO A 54 2.46 19.11 3.63
C PRO A 54 3.88 18.53 3.61
N ILE A 55 4.08 17.51 2.78
CA ILE A 55 5.42 17.03 2.42
C ILE A 55 6.13 18.17 1.68
N GLN A 56 7.39 18.48 2.01
CA GLN A 56 8.09 19.63 1.44
C GLN A 56 8.66 19.32 0.04
N ASP A 57 8.87 20.35 -0.78
CA ASP A 57 9.45 20.17 -2.11
C ASP A 57 10.89 19.64 -2.06
N THR A 58 11.64 20.00 -1.02
CA THR A 58 12.98 19.47 -0.73
C THR A 58 12.94 17.96 -0.50
N GLU A 59 11.94 17.46 0.23
CA GLU A 59 11.71 16.03 0.43
C GLU A 59 11.31 15.36 -0.89
N ILE A 60 10.40 15.96 -1.66
CA ILE A 60 9.99 15.42 -2.96
C ILE A 60 11.17 15.32 -3.94
N ARG A 61 12.05 16.32 -3.99
CA ARG A 61 13.27 16.26 -4.82
C ARG A 61 14.19 15.12 -4.41
N LYS A 62 14.27 14.82 -3.11
CA LYS A 62 15.09 13.73 -2.58
C LYS A 62 14.53 12.35 -2.93
N VAL A 63 13.22 12.16 -2.81
CA VAL A 63 12.60 10.81 -2.93
C VAL A 63 11.87 10.55 -4.24
N GLY A 64 11.62 11.58 -5.05
CA GLY A 64 10.83 11.47 -6.28
C GLY A 64 11.40 10.46 -7.26
N GLN A 65 12.69 10.56 -7.56
CA GLN A 65 13.37 9.60 -8.44
C GLN A 65 13.39 8.18 -7.83
N PRO A 66 13.87 7.97 -6.58
CA PRO A 66 13.84 6.63 -5.97
C PRO A 66 12.46 5.96 -5.94
N ILE A 67 11.38 6.71 -5.71
CA ILE A 67 10.00 6.18 -5.75
C ILE A 67 9.62 5.77 -7.17
N VAL A 68 9.88 6.63 -8.17
CA VAL A 68 9.51 6.36 -9.57
C VAL A 68 10.31 5.20 -10.15
N PHE A 69 11.56 5.03 -9.73
CA PHE A 69 12.41 3.92 -10.16
C PHE A 69 12.14 2.63 -9.39
N GLY A 70 11.41 2.71 -8.27
CA GLY A 70 11.06 1.60 -7.39
C GLY A 70 12.15 1.22 -6.37
N GLN A 71 13.21 2.02 -6.23
CA GLN A 71 14.28 1.81 -5.25
C GLN A 71 13.79 2.08 -3.82
N ILE A 72 12.92 3.08 -3.66
CA ILE A 72 12.02 3.14 -2.51
C ILE A 72 10.80 2.28 -2.90
N PRO A 73 10.53 1.18 -2.18
CA PRO A 73 9.53 0.19 -2.60
C PRO A 73 8.12 0.77 -2.80
N GLY A 74 7.78 1.80 -2.02
CA GLY A 74 6.57 2.56 -2.23
C GLY A 74 6.20 3.41 -1.01
N VAL A 75 5.08 4.12 -1.15
CA VAL A 75 4.46 4.90 -0.08
C VAL A 75 3.20 4.18 0.41
N ILE A 76 3.15 3.87 1.69
CA ILE A 76 1.96 3.31 2.35
C ILE A 76 1.26 4.42 3.13
N ALA A 77 0.08 4.83 2.67
CA ALA A 77 -0.71 5.89 3.30
C ALA A 77 -1.80 5.28 4.20
N ALA A 78 -1.49 5.07 5.48
CA ALA A 78 -2.37 4.47 6.48
C ALA A 78 -3.27 5.53 7.15
N VAL A 79 -4.51 5.61 6.71
CA VAL A 79 -5.42 6.71 7.02
C VAL A 79 -6.82 6.21 7.33
N GLY A 80 -7.57 6.96 8.12
CA GLY A 80 -9.01 6.73 8.28
C GLY A 80 -9.42 6.44 9.72
N CYS A 81 -10.45 5.62 9.85
CA CYS A 81 -11.24 5.45 11.06
C CYS A 81 -10.86 4.17 11.83
N ILE A 82 -11.49 3.91 12.98
CA ILE A 82 -11.08 2.85 13.93
C ILE A 82 -12.08 1.71 14.06
N ASN A 83 -12.93 1.52 13.05
CA ASN A 83 -13.84 0.38 13.00
C ASN A 83 -13.07 -0.85 12.50
N PHE A 84 -12.04 -1.25 13.24
CA PHE A 84 -11.16 -2.37 12.92
C PHE A 84 -11.94 -3.69 12.95
N PRO A 85 -11.55 -4.68 12.13
CA PRO A 85 -12.16 -6.00 12.15
C PRO A 85 -11.71 -6.88 13.33
N ASP A 86 -10.58 -6.52 13.93
CA ASP A 86 -9.87 -7.27 14.97
C ASP A 86 -9.41 -6.31 16.09
N GLU A 87 -8.17 -6.45 16.55
CA GLU A 87 -7.58 -5.61 17.59
C GLU A 87 -6.87 -4.36 17.03
N MET A 88 -6.85 -3.28 17.80
CA MET A 88 -6.14 -2.04 17.41
C MET A 88 -4.65 -2.27 17.12
N LYS A 89 -4.03 -3.28 17.74
CA LYS A 89 -2.60 -3.58 17.57
C LYS A 89 -2.24 -3.99 16.14
N SER A 90 -3.15 -4.60 15.39
CA SER A 90 -2.91 -5.06 14.03
C SER A 90 -2.40 -3.95 13.10
N ILE A 91 -2.88 -2.72 13.25
CA ILE A 91 -2.37 -1.61 12.42
C ILE A 91 -0.89 -1.31 12.67
N VAL A 92 -0.41 -1.43 13.91
CA VAL A 92 1.01 -1.21 14.23
C VAL A 92 1.85 -2.31 13.61
N GLU A 93 1.43 -3.57 13.72
CA GLU A 93 2.15 -4.71 13.15
C GLU A 93 2.23 -4.62 11.62
N ILE A 94 1.13 -4.25 10.96
CA ILE A 94 1.10 -4.02 9.50
C ILE A 94 2.10 -2.93 9.11
N LEU A 95 2.06 -1.76 9.76
CA LEU A 95 2.92 -0.63 9.36
C LEU A 95 4.39 -0.84 9.72
N GLU A 96 4.68 -1.56 10.80
CA GLU A 96 6.06 -1.86 11.18
C GLU A 96 6.77 -2.76 10.16
N GLU A 97 6.07 -3.71 9.53
CA GLU A 97 6.62 -4.49 8.42
C GLU A 97 7.14 -3.58 7.30
N PHE A 98 6.36 -2.58 6.92
CA PHE A 98 6.72 -1.63 5.85
C PHE A 98 7.87 -0.70 6.26
N LEU A 99 7.90 -0.26 7.52
CA LEU A 99 8.98 0.57 8.04
C LEU A 99 10.32 -0.19 8.06
N LYS A 100 10.31 -1.45 8.53
CA LYS A 100 11.48 -2.36 8.51
C LYS A 100 11.97 -2.61 7.08
N ARG A 101 11.06 -2.66 6.12
CA ARG A 101 11.32 -2.88 4.69
C ARG A 101 11.56 -1.60 3.89
N LYS A 102 11.84 -0.47 4.57
CA LYS A 102 12.23 0.79 3.94
C LYS A 102 11.18 1.42 3.01
N PHE A 103 9.90 1.08 3.18
CA PHE A 103 8.81 1.87 2.60
C PHE A 103 8.68 3.20 3.34
N ILE A 104 8.05 4.19 2.69
CA ILE A 104 7.64 5.43 3.36
C ILE A 104 6.24 5.21 3.91
N VAL A 105 6.03 5.41 5.22
CA VAL A 105 4.69 5.34 5.82
C VAL A 105 4.20 6.75 6.11
N VAL A 106 2.96 7.04 5.70
CA VAL A 106 2.29 8.30 5.99
C VAL A 106 0.97 8.02 6.67
N THR A 107 0.64 8.78 7.71
CA THR A 107 -0.56 8.58 8.51
C THR A 107 -1.35 9.87 8.69
N SER A 108 -2.66 9.72 8.90
CA SER A 108 -3.55 10.82 9.26
C SER A 108 -4.74 10.33 10.08
N GLY A 109 -5.44 11.27 10.72
CA GLY A 109 -6.70 11.00 11.39
C GLY A 109 -6.57 10.01 12.55
N CYS A 110 -7.56 9.14 12.72
CA CYS A 110 -7.62 8.25 13.87
C CYS A 110 -6.52 7.17 13.85
N HIS A 111 -6.17 6.66 12.66
CA HIS A 111 -5.01 5.77 12.51
C HIS A 111 -3.74 6.40 13.09
N ALA A 112 -3.49 7.69 12.80
CA ALA A 112 -2.33 8.40 13.33
C ALA A 112 -2.33 8.52 14.86
N MET A 113 -3.51 8.56 15.49
CA MET A 113 -3.67 8.58 16.95
C MET A 113 -3.39 7.21 17.55
N ASP A 114 -4.02 6.15 17.02
CA ASP A 114 -3.95 4.81 17.61
C ASP A 114 -2.53 4.24 17.58
N ILE A 115 -1.80 4.42 16.48
CA ILE A 115 -0.40 3.98 16.41
C ILE A 115 0.53 4.76 17.35
N GLY A 116 0.10 5.94 17.78
CA GLY A 116 0.79 6.73 18.81
C GLY A 116 0.35 6.36 20.23
N MET A 117 -0.69 5.55 20.40
CA MET A 117 -1.14 5.03 21.69
C MET A 117 -0.62 3.63 22.00
N ILE A 118 -0.30 2.86 20.97
CA ILE A 118 0.20 1.49 21.09
C ILE A 118 1.72 1.51 21.19
N LYS A 119 2.24 0.91 22.27
CA LYS A 119 3.67 0.74 22.54
C LYS A 119 4.07 -0.71 22.26
N ASP A 120 5.31 -0.89 21.85
CA ASP A 120 5.94 -2.20 21.76
C ASP A 120 6.43 -2.70 23.12
N GLU A 121 7.13 -3.84 23.12
CA GLU A 121 7.72 -4.47 24.31
C GLU A 121 8.78 -3.58 24.99
N GLU A 122 9.43 -2.68 24.26
CA GLU A 122 10.35 -1.66 24.80
C GLU A 122 9.63 -0.42 25.32
N GLY A 123 8.30 -0.37 25.27
CA GLY A 123 7.51 0.77 25.70
C GLY A 123 7.51 1.94 24.71
N LYS A 124 7.92 1.74 23.45
CA LYS A 124 8.01 2.77 22.41
C LYS A 124 6.90 2.65 21.37
N THR A 125 6.40 3.80 20.92
CA THR A 125 5.47 3.90 19.78
C THR A 125 6.23 3.86 18.44
N LEU A 126 5.54 3.62 17.32
CA LEU A 126 6.17 3.72 15.99
C LEU A 126 6.80 5.09 15.74
N TYR A 127 6.20 6.17 16.25
CA TYR A 127 6.75 7.52 16.08
C TYR A 127 8.05 7.77 16.85
N GLU A 128 8.27 7.03 17.94
CA GLU A 128 9.51 7.08 18.72
C GLU A 128 10.61 6.21 18.10
N LYS A 129 10.22 5.07 17.49
CA LYS A 129 11.15 4.14 16.85
C LYS A 129 11.67 4.61 15.50
N TYR A 130 10.83 5.30 14.73
CA TYR A 130 11.12 5.65 13.34
C TYR A 130 11.16 7.17 13.12
N PRO A 131 12.05 7.67 12.24
CA PRO A 131 12.14 9.10 11.94
C PRO A 131 10.87 9.65 11.27
N GLY A 132 10.69 10.97 11.33
CA GLY A 132 9.49 11.68 10.82
C GLY A 132 9.65 12.36 9.47
N ASN A 133 10.72 12.03 8.73
CA ASN A 133 10.97 12.54 7.38
C ASN A 133 10.10 11.80 6.36
N PHE A 134 9.80 12.42 5.22
CA PHE A 134 9.23 11.68 4.09
C PHE A 134 10.35 10.96 3.32
N ASP A 135 10.82 9.84 3.87
CA ASP A 135 11.96 9.07 3.35
C ASP A 135 11.87 7.58 3.74
N ALA A 136 12.71 6.75 3.11
CA ALA A 136 12.70 5.30 3.25
C ALA A 136 12.82 4.84 4.71
N GLY A 137 11.83 4.08 5.19
CA GLY A 137 11.78 3.57 6.56
C GLY A 137 11.38 4.61 7.61
N CYS A 138 10.73 5.70 7.19
CA CYS A 138 10.23 6.75 8.07
C CYS A 138 8.70 6.75 8.14
N ILE A 139 8.17 7.33 9.23
CA ILE A 139 6.72 7.48 9.46
C ILE A 139 6.32 8.93 9.66
N VAL A 140 5.42 9.42 8.83
CA VAL A 140 4.99 10.83 8.81
C VAL A 140 3.53 10.96 9.22
N ASN A 141 3.24 11.64 10.33
CA ASN A 141 1.89 12.13 10.60
C ASN A 141 1.65 13.46 9.85
N VAL A 142 0.80 13.46 8.83
CA VAL A 142 0.45 14.69 8.09
C VAL A 142 -0.63 15.53 8.78
N GLY A 143 -1.41 14.94 9.69
CA GLY A 143 -2.42 15.62 10.49
C GLY A 143 -3.78 14.94 10.52
N SER A 144 -4.85 15.74 10.59
CA SER A 144 -6.22 15.24 10.67
C SER A 144 -6.73 14.66 9.34
N CYS A 145 -7.97 14.17 9.28
CA CYS A 145 -8.51 13.56 8.05
C CYS A 145 -8.51 14.50 6.82
N VAL A 146 -8.54 15.83 6.99
CA VAL A 146 -8.45 16.77 5.87
C VAL A 146 -7.02 16.88 5.33
N ALA A 147 -6.01 16.54 6.14
CA ALA A 147 -4.60 16.52 5.74
C ALA A 147 -4.27 15.38 4.76
N ASN A 148 -5.21 14.46 4.47
CA ASN A 148 -5.08 13.52 3.37
C ASN A 148 -4.86 14.22 2.01
N ALA A 149 -5.29 15.48 1.88
CA ALA A 149 -4.96 16.32 0.73
C ALA A 149 -3.44 16.51 0.54
N HIS A 150 -2.66 16.51 1.62
CA HIS A 150 -1.19 16.59 1.54
C HIS A 150 -0.56 15.29 1.03
N ILE A 151 -1.16 14.14 1.31
CA ILE A 151 -0.71 12.85 0.78
C ILE A 151 -0.96 12.80 -0.73
N ALA A 152 -2.16 13.20 -1.18
CA ALA A 152 -2.46 13.36 -2.60
C ALA A 152 -1.52 14.40 -3.24
N GLY A 153 -1.31 15.53 -2.57
CA GLY A 153 -0.37 16.57 -2.97
C GLY A 153 1.05 16.06 -3.14
N ALA A 154 1.53 15.15 -2.28
CA ALA A 154 2.85 14.55 -2.43
C ALA A 154 2.97 13.76 -3.74
N ALA A 155 1.99 12.91 -4.07
CA ALA A 155 1.98 12.15 -5.32
C ALA A 155 1.92 13.07 -6.56
N ILE A 156 1.09 14.13 -6.50
CA ILE A 156 1.00 15.16 -7.55
C ILE A 156 2.33 15.89 -7.72
N LYS A 157 2.99 16.23 -6.61
CA LYS A 157 4.29 16.92 -6.63
C LYS A 157 5.41 16.03 -7.14
N ILE A 158 5.36 14.71 -6.98
CA ILE A 158 6.32 13.82 -7.66
C ILE A 158 6.18 13.98 -9.18
N ALA A 159 4.96 13.92 -9.71
CA ALA A 159 4.74 14.12 -11.15
C ALA A 159 5.19 15.51 -11.63
N ASN A 160 4.94 16.56 -10.86
CA ASN A 160 5.31 17.92 -11.23
C ASN A 160 6.80 18.26 -11.04
N ILE A 161 7.38 17.96 -9.88
CA ILE A 161 8.76 18.35 -9.54
C ILE A 161 9.76 17.43 -10.21
N PHE A 162 9.54 16.11 -10.18
CA PHE A 162 10.49 15.16 -10.74
C PHE A 162 10.29 14.98 -12.25
N ALA A 163 9.04 14.86 -12.72
CA ALA A 163 8.77 14.65 -14.14
C ALA A 163 8.32 15.91 -14.89
N MET A 164 8.38 17.08 -14.26
CA MET A 164 8.09 18.38 -14.90
C MET A 164 6.72 18.44 -15.57
N ARG A 165 5.74 17.68 -15.07
CA ARG A 165 4.38 17.66 -15.64
C ARG A 165 3.60 18.92 -15.21
N PRO A 166 2.96 19.66 -16.15
CA PRO A 166 2.20 20.86 -15.81
C PRO A 166 0.95 20.48 -15.02
N LEU A 167 0.59 21.29 -14.02
CA LEU A 167 -0.53 21.00 -13.11
C LEU A 167 -1.87 21.62 -13.54
N ARG A 168 -1.84 22.85 -14.06
CA ARG A 168 -3.06 23.64 -14.32
C ARG A 168 -3.94 22.94 -15.36
N GLY A 169 -5.16 22.55 -14.96
CA GLY A 169 -6.14 21.92 -15.84
C GLY A 169 -5.74 20.53 -16.36
N ASN A 170 -4.76 19.86 -15.73
CA ASN A 170 -4.10 18.69 -16.32
C ASN A 170 -4.24 17.41 -15.47
N TYR A 171 -5.37 17.27 -14.78
CA TYR A 171 -5.56 16.20 -13.79
C TYR A 171 -5.38 14.79 -14.38
N VAL A 172 -5.85 14.56 -15.62
CA VAL A 172 -5.81 13.24 -16.28
C VAL A 172 -4.37 12.78 -16.52
N GLU A 173 -3.50 13.66 -17.05
CA GLU A 173 -2.07 13.34 -17.25
C GLU A 173 -1.36 13.06 -15.93
N ILE A 174 -1.68 13.81 -14.87
CA ILE A 174 -1.08 13.60 -13.55
C ILE A 174 -1.52 12.27 -12.94
N ALA A 175 -2.81 11.92 -13.03
CA ALA A 175 -3.32 10.65 -12.55
C ALA A 175 -2.73 9.46 -13.33
N ASP A 176 -2.62 9.58 -14.65
CA ASP A 176 -1.98 8.58 -15.52
C ASP A 176 -0.50 8.39 -15.19
N TYR A 177 0.24 9.48 -14.96
CA TYR A 177 1.62 9.42 -14.53
C TYR A 177 1.75 8.66 -13.20
N ILE A 178 0.89 8.96 -12.22
CA ILE A 178 0.91 8.32 -10.90
C ILE A 178 0.58 6.83 -11.02
N LEU A 179 -0.47 6.47 -11.77
CA LEU A 179 -0.89 5.09 -12.00
C LEU A 179 0.23 4.23 -12.61
N ASN A 180 0.98 4.79 -13.56
CA ASN A 180 1.99 4.03 -14.29
C ASN A 180 3.39 4.05 -13.66
N ARG A 181 3.68 4.99 -12.75
CA ARG A 181 5.06 5.28 -12.32
C ARG A 181 5.27 5.46 -10.82
N VAL A 182 4.25 5.86 -10.06
CA VAL A 182 4.43 6.20 -8.64
C VAL A 182 3.90 5.06 -7.78
N GLY A 183 4.83 4.26 -7.22
CA GLY A 183 4.50 3.19 -6.28
C GLY A 183 3.93 3.74 -4.97
N ALA A 184 2.61 3.74 -4.84
CA ALA A 184 1.91 4.22 -3.65
C ALA A 184 0.61 3.45 -3.47
N VAL A 185 0.22 3.20 -2.21
CA VAL A 185 -1.02 2.50 -1.86
C VAL A 185 -1.62 3.15 -0.62
N GLY A 186 -2.92 3.47 -0.69
CA GLY A 186 -3.69 3.88 0.48
C GLY A 186 -4.09 2.66 1.31
N PHE A 187 -4.17 2.83 2.62
CA PHE A 187 -4.59 1.78 3.55
C PHE A 187 -5.57 2.35 4.56
N SER A 188 -6.70 1.67 4.75
CA SER A 188 -7.62 1.96 5.85
C SER A 188 -8.07 0.65 6.49
N TRP A 189 -7.57 0.34 7.69
CA TRP A 189 -7.89 -0.92 8.35
C TRP A 189 -9.32 -0.93 8.92
N GLY A 190 -9.79 0.22 9.39
CA GLY A 190 -11.10 0.34 10.06
C GLY A 190 -12.05 1.39 9.48
N PRO A 191 -12.27 1.49 8.16
CA PRO A 191 -13.10 2.55 7.60
C PRO A 191 -14.58 2.33 7.97
N TYR A 192 -15.26 3.41 8.40
CA TYR A 192 -16.72 3.39 8.64
C TYR A 192 -17.47 4.60 8.05
N SER A 193 -16.81 5.74 7.90
CA SER A 193 -17.46 7.00 7.55
C SER A 193 -17.55 7.23 6.04
N HIS A 194 -18.57 7.97 5.59
CA HIS A 194 -18.67 8.41 4.19
C HIS A 194 -17.43 9.22 3.73
N LYS A 195 -16.76 9.92 4.67
CA LYS A 195 -15.49 10.60 4.40
C LYS A 195 -14.38 9.62 3.98
N ALA A 196 -14.31 8.44 4.60
CA ALA A 196 -13.31 7.43 4.21
C ALA A 196 -13.55 6.96 2.77
N ALA A 197 -14.81 6.71 2.40
CA ALA A 197 -15.17 6.33 1.03
C ALA A 197 -14.85 7.43 0.00
N SER A 198 -15.11 8.71 0.33
CA SER A 198 -14.78 9.82 -0.57
C SER A 198 -13.28 10.05 -0.71
N ILE A 199 -12.52 9.90 0.39
CA ILE A 199 -11.05 10.00 0.36
C ILE A 199 -10.46 8.87 -0.51
N ALA A 200 -10.87 7.62 -0.29
CA ALA A 200 -10.42 6.49 -1.10
C ALA A 200 -10.73 6.69 -2.59
N THR A 201 -11.96 7.13 -2.91
CA THR A 201 -12.36 7.44 -4.29
C THR A 201 -11.51 8.55 -4.90
N GLY A 202 -11.14 9.57 -4.13
CA GLY A 202 -10.23 10.64 -4.57
C GLY A 202 -8.83 10.13 -4.95
N PHE A 203 -8.28 9.20 -4.16
CA PHE A 203 -7.01 8.54 -4.47
C PHE A 203 -7.12 7.60 -5.67
N ASN A 204 -8.21 6.86 -5.80
CA ASN A 204 -8.45 5.99 -6.96
C ASN A 204 -8.51 6.80 -8.26
N ARG A 205 -9.17 7.96 -8.23
CA ARG A 205 -9.20 8.90 -9.37
C ARG A 205 -7.82 9.44 -9.71
N LEU A 206 -6.90 9.50 -8.74
CA LEU A 206 -5.50 9.90 -8.93
C LEU A 206 -4.58 8.73 -9.36
N GLY A 207 -5.12 7.54 -9.62
CA GLY A 207 -4.32 6.37 -9.98
C GLY A 207 -3.63 5.70 -8.79
N VAL A 208 -4.05 6.00 -7.56
CA VAL A 208 -3.52 5.37 -6.35
C VAL A 208 -4.49 4.27 -5.88
N PRO A 209 -4.04 3.00 -5.81
CA PRO A 209 -4.83 1.91 -5.27
C PRO A 209 -5.01 2.05 -3.75
N VAL A 210 -6.08 1.48 -3.22
CA VAL A 210 -6.44 1.53 -1.80
C VAL A 210 -6.85 0.15 -1.31
N VAL A 211 -6.19 -0.31 -0.25
CA VAL A 211 -6.55 -1.52 0.50
C VAL A 211 -7.37 -1.11 1.72
N VAL A 212 -8.47 -1.82 1.97
CA VAL A 212 -9.37 -1.55 3.10
C VAL A 212 -9.68 -2.80 3.91
N GLY A 213 -9.91 -2.66 5.21
CA GLY A 213 -10.39 -3.76 6.04
C GLY A 213 -11.81 -4.21 5.66
N PRO A 214 -12.27 -5.36 6.16
CA PRO A 214 -13.43 -6.07 5.62
C PRO A 214 -14.76 -5.34 5.85
N HIS A 215 -14.85 -4.49 6.88
CA HIS A 215 -16.03 -3.65 7.10
C HIS A 215 -16.29 -2.66 5.96
N ALA A 216 -15.31 -2.35 5.12
CA ALA A 216 -15.48 -1.51 3.94
C ALA A 216 -16.39 -2.12 2.87
N MET A 217 -16.64 -3.44 2.89
CA MET A 217 -17.59 -4.07 1.97
C MET A 217 -19.00 -3.49 2.10
N LYS A 218 -19.31 -2.87 3.24
CA LYS A 218 -20.56 -2.13 3.47
C LYS A 218 -20.69 -0.87 2.60
N TYR A 219 -19.62 -0.39 1.97
CA TYR A 219 -19.67 0.67 0.94
C TYR A 219 -20.15 0.17 -0.44
N ARG A 220 -20.36 -1.14 -0.60
CA ARG A 220 -21.04 -1.80 -1.74
C ARG A 220 -20.29 -1.85 -3.06
N ARG A 221 -19.12 -1.22 -3.18
CA ARG A 221 -18.40 -1.17 -4.46
C ARG A 221 -16.89 -1.21 -4.27
N ALA A 222 -16.26 -2.11 -5.03
CA ALA A 222 -14.81 -2.27 -5.16
C ALA A 222 -14.39 -2.02 -6.61
N TYR A 223 -13.09 -1.87 -6.85
CA TYR A 223 -12.50 -1.67 -8.18
C TYR A 223 -11.41 -2.69 -8.41
N ILE A 224 -11.78 -3.84 -8.96
CA ILE A 224 -10.92 -5.00 -9.11
C ILE A 224 -10.83 -5.33 -10.61
N GLY A 225 -9.61 -5.33 -11.14
CA GLY A 225 -9.31 -5.74 -12.50
C GLY A 225 -9.43 -7.26 -12.66
N LYS A 226 -9.40 -7.73 -13.91
CA LYS A 226 -9.46 -9.16 -14.23
C LYS A 226 -8.12 -9.58 -14.84
N PRO A 227 -7.13 -10.03 -14.05
CA PRO A 227 -5.79 -10.37 -14.55
C PRO A 227 -5.79 -11.38 -15.71
N TRP A 228 -6.73 -12.33 -15.70
CA TRP A 228 -6.87 -13.34 -16.76
C TRP A 228 -7.34 -12.79 -18.12
N LYS A 229 -7.90 -11.57 -18.17
CA LYS A 229 -8.27 -10.89 -19.42
C LYS A 229 -7.08 -10.12 -19.99
N LYS A 230 -6.10 -10.85 -20.53
CA LYS A 230 -4.82 -10.31 -21.05
C LYS A 230 -5.01 -9.15 -22.05
N ASP A 231 -6.07 -9.17 -22.85
CA ASP A 231 -6.40 -8.12 -23.83
C ASP A 231 -6.76 -6.76 -23.20
N LYS A 232 -7.02 -6.71 -21.88
CA LYS A 232 -7.35 -5.50 -21.13
C LYS A 232 -6.15 -4.84 -20.47
N TRP A 233 -5.00 -5.50 -20.45
CA TRP A 233 -3.78 -5.01 -19.79
C TRP A 233 -2.82 -4.47 -20.81
N TRP A 234 -3.08 -3.25 -21.29
CA TRP A 234 -2.24 -2.56 -22.26
C TRP A 234 -2.12 -1.07 -21.94
N VAL A 235 -1.05 -0.48 -22.44
CA VAL A 235 -0.79 0.97 -22.43
C VAL A 235 -0.25 1.39 -23.79
N TYR A 236 -0.33 2.68 -24.09
CA TYR A 236 0.50 3.26 -25.14
C TYR A 236 1.91 3.49 -24.61
N ASP A 237 2.91 3.10 -25.38
CA ASP A 237 4.28 3.57 -25.16
C ASP A 237 4.54 4.80 -26.04
N ILE A 238 4.70 5.96 -25.41
CA ILE A 238 4.94 7.23 -26.09
C ILE A 238 6.20 7.17 -26.96
N LYS A 239 7.24 6.46 -26.50
CA LYS A 239 8.53 6.40 -27.20
C LYS A 239 8.41 5.62 -28.51
N SER A 240 7.83 4.41 -28.49
CA SER A 240 7.69 3.57 -29.69
C SER A 240 6.48 3.92 -30.56
N GLY A 241 5.47 4.61 -30.02
CA GLY A 241 4.27 4.91 -30.77
C GLY A 241 3.31 3.72 -30.90
N GLN A 242 3.39 2.72 -30.01
CA GLN A 242 2.65 1.46 -30.10
C GLN A 242 1.87 1.13 -28.83
N LYS A 243 0.86 0.26 -28.97
CA LYS A 243 0.22 -0.39 -27.82
C LYS A 243 1.11 -1.53 -27.34
N VAL A 244 1.40 -1.56 -26.05
CA VAL A 244 2.22 -2.57 -25.39
C VAL A 244 1.39 -3.23 -24.29
N PHE A 245 1.37 -4.57 -24.28
CA PHE A 245 0.76 -5.33 -23.19
C PHE A 245 1.63 -5.27 -21.94
N ILE A 246 1.01 -5.10 -20.79
CA ILE A 246 1.70 -4.93 -19.50
C ILE A 246 1.19 -5.94 -18.46
N GLU A 247 2.00 -6.10 -17.43
CA GLU A 247 1.62 -6.77 -16.19
C GLU A 247 0.46 -6.04 -15.46
N PRO A 248 -0.39 -6.76 -14.70
CA PRO A 248 -1.50 -6.16 -13.96
C PRO A 248 -1.01 -5.47 -12.67
N ALA A 249 -0.30 -4.34 -12.81
CA ALA A 249 0.34 -3.63 -11.71
C ALA A 249 -0.03 -2.12 -11.71
N PRO A 250 -0.97 -1.65 -10.86
CA PRO A 250 -1.81 -2.43 -9.95
C PRO A 250 -2.97 -3.12 -10.67
N ASP A 251 -3.43 -4.24 -10.13
CA ASP A 251 -4.61 -4.95 -10.64
C ASP A 251 -5.94 -4.41 -10.10
N SER A 252 -5.90 -3.68 -8.99
CA SER A 252 -7.06 -3.21 -8.24
C SER A 252 -6.85 -1.78 -7.80
N LEU A 253 -7.88 -0.94 -7.87
CA LEU A 253 -7.87 0.40 -7.29
C LEU A 253 -8.52 0.43 -5.90
N LEU A 254 -9.48 -0.44 -5.61
CA LEU A 254 -10.09 -0.54 -4.29
C LEU A 254 -10.40 -2.01 -4.00
N VAL A 255 -9.71 -2.58 -3.02
CA VAL A 255 -9.85 -3.98 -2.62
C VAL A 255 -9.99 -4.08 -1.11
N ALA A 256 -10.91 -4.95 -0.66
CA ALA A 256 -11.01 -5.30 0.74
C ALA A 256 -10.24 -6.58 1.02
N VAL A 257 -9.63 -6.63 2.20
CA VAL A 257 -8.90 -7.77 2.73
C VAL A 257 -9.50 -8.15 4.08
N GLU A 258 -9.39 -9.41 4.47
CA GLU A 258 -9.98 -9.93 5.70
C GLU A 258 -9.00 -9.93 6.87
N THR A 259 -7.74 -10.27 6.63
CA THR A 259 -6.71 -10.42 7.67
C THR A 259 -5.55 -9.44 7.50
N LYS A 260 -4.80 -9.23 8.59
CA LYS A 260 -3.60 -8.38 8.57
C LYS A 260 -2.52 -8.95 7.65
N GLU A 261 -2.39 -10.27 7.59
CA GLU A 261 -1.48 -10.99 6.71
C GLU A 261 -1.79 -10.67 5.25
N GLU A 262 -3.07 -10.73 4.88
CA GLU A 262 -3.54 -10.36 3.54
C GLU A 262 -3.32 -8.88 3.24
N ALA A 263 -3.60 -8.00 4.21
CA ALA A 263 -3.32 -6.58 4.07
C ALA A 263 -1.84 -6.33 3.74
N ILE A 264 -0.92 -6.95 4.47
CA ILE A 264 0.53 -6.77 4.28
C ILE A 264 0.95 -7.23 2.88
N VAL A 265 0.53 -8.42 2.45
CA VAL A 265 0.92 -8.96 1.14
C VAL A 265 0.32 -8.12 0.00
N GLN A 266 -0.94 -7.70 0.12
CA GLN A 266 -1.62 -6.86 -0.88
C GLN A 266 -1.01 -5.46 -0.99
N LEU A 267 -0.68 -4.83 0.14
CA LEU A 267 -0.05 -3.51 0.16
C LEU A 267 1.32 -3.52 -0.55
N ALA A 268 2.13 -4.56 -0.36
CA ALA A 268 3.40 -4.71 -1.06
C ALA A 268 3.21 -4.91 -2.57
N ARG A 269 2.29 -5.80 -2.97
CA ARG A 269 1.98 -6.09 -4.37
C ARG A 269 1.50 -4.86 -5.13
N LEU A 270 0.54 -4.13 -4.55
CA LEU A 270 -0.07 -2.96 -5.17
C LEU A 270 0.88 -1.74 -5.26
N CYS A 271 2.09 -1.80 -4.72
CA CYS A 271 3.13 -0.80 -4.94
C CYS A 271 3.89 -0.99 -6.27
N MET A 272 3.80 -2.15 -6.92
CA MET A 272 4.45 -2.39 -8.22
C MET A 272 3.85 -1.52 -9.32
N ARG A 273 4.69 -1.06 -10.24
CA ARG A 273 4.29 -0.18 -11.34
C ARG A 273 4.91 -0.64 -12.65
N PRO A 274 4.26 -0.46 -13.82
CA PRO A 274 4.81 -0.91 -15.09
C PRO A 274 6.17 -0.27 -15.38
N ASN A 275 6.40 0.96 -14.91
CA ASN A 275 7.64 1.69 -15.13
C ASN A 275 8.77 1.41 -14.10
N ASP A 276 8.64 0.43 -13.21
CA ASP A 276 9.74 0.12 -12.29
C ASP A 276 11.03 -0.19 -13.06
N THR A 277 12.19 0.30 -12.60
CA THR A 277 13.48 -0.14 -13.15
C THR A 277 13.73 -1.61 -12.78
N SER A 278 14.71 -2.28 -13.39
CA SER A 278 15.01 -3.67 -12.97
C SER A 278 15.39 -3.78 -11.50
N MET A 279 16.18 -2.84 -11.00
CA MET A 279 16.54 -2.78 -9.57
C MET A 279 15.29 -2.54 -8.70
N GLY A 280 14.42 -1.59 -9.07
CA GLY A 280 13.22 -1.33 -8.30
C GLY A 280 12.22 -2.48 -8.31
N ARG A 281 12.04 -3.13 -9.47
CA ARG A 281 11.21 -4.32 -9.59
C ARG A 281 11.77 -5.47 -8.76
N GLN A 282 13.08 -5.69 -8.78
CA GLN A 282 13.74 -6.67 -7.93
C GLN A 282 13.47 -6.43 -6.45
N ILE A 283 13.56 -5.19 -5.97
CA ILE A 283 13.27 -4.84 -4.58
C ILE A 283 11.80 -5.13 -4.24
N LYS A 284 10.86 -4.66 -5.06
CA LYS A 284 9.42 -4.87 -4.82
C LYS A 284 9.02 -6.35 -4.89
N LEU A 285 9.54 -7.11 -5.86
CA LEU A 285 9.34 -8.55 -5.97
C LEU A 285 9.93 -9.29 -4.78
N THR A 286 11.13 -8.89 -4.31
CA THR A 286 11.74 -9.48 -3.11
C THR A 286 10.81 -9.31 -1.91
N HIS A 287 10.29 -8.10 -1.67
CA HIS A 287 9.35 -7.90 -0.57
C HIS A 287 8.05 -8.67 -0.74
N TYR A 288 7.47 -8.69 -1.94
CA TYR A 288 6.23 -9.42 -2.19
C TYR A 288 6.38 -10.92 -1.93
N ILE A 289 7.44 -11.54 -2.48
CA ILE A 289 7.75 -12.96 -2.31
C ILE A 289 8.07 -13.29 -0.85
N GLU A 290 8.92 -12.51 -0.18
CA GLU A 290 9.27 -12.74 1.22
C GLU A 290 8.07 -12.60 2.15
N LEU A 291 7.20 -11.62 1.91
CA LEU A 291 5.99 -11.42 2.69
C LEU A 291 5.00 -12.58 2.48
N SER A 292 4.82 -13.03 1.23
CA SER A 292 4.00 -14.21 0.95
C SER A 292 4.55 -15.46 1.64
N LYS A 293 5.86 -15.75 1.50
CA LYS A 293 6.49 -16.89 2.18
C LYS A 293 6.37 -16.78 3.71
N LYS A 294 6.51 -15.59 4.28
CA LYS A 294 6.40 -15.36 5.74
C LYS A 294 4.98 -15.61 6.27
N TYR A 295 3.96 -15.14 5.57
CA TYR A 295 2.58 -15.13 6.08
C TYR A 295 1.69 -16.25 5.53
N TYR A 296 2.02 -16.80 4.36
CA TYR A 296 1.29 -17.88 3.71
C TYR A 296 2.10 -19.16 3.50
N GLY A 297 3.42 -19.13 3.74
CA GLY A 297 4.29 -20.30 3.60
C GLY A 297 4.65 -20.66 2.16
N ASP A 298 4.16 -19.92 1.16
CA ASP A 298 4.35 -20.24 -0.26
C ASP A 298 4.63 -19.00 -1.13
N LEU A 299 5.08 -19.25 -2.35
CA LEU A 299 5.22 -18.24 -3.40
C LEU A 299 3.83 -17.70 -3.80
N PRO A 300 3.72 -16.39 -4.09
CA PRO A 300 2.45 -15.85 -4.57
C PRO A 300 2.14 -16.36 -5.99
N ASP A 301 0.94 -16.89 -6.23
CA ASP A 301 0.55 -17.52 -7.51
C ASP A 301 0.86 -16.68 -8.77
N ASP A 302 0.81 -15.35 -8.67
CA ASP A 302 0.96 -14.41 -9.78
C ASP A 302 2.37 -13.78 -9.89
N TRP A 303 3.34 -14.21 -9.06
CA TRP A 303 4.67 -13.57 -8.97
C TRP A 303 5.39 -13.46 -10.33
N HIS A 304 5.27 -14.51 -11.14
CA HIS A 304 5.87 -14.64 -12.48
C HIS A 304 5.37 -13.58 -13.46
N LEU A 305 4.16 -13.03 -13.27
CA LEU A 305 3.59 -11.99 -14.14
C LEU A 305 4.35 -10.67 -14.06
N TYR A 306 5.08 -10.42 -12.97
CA TYR A 306 5.81 -9.17 -12.74
C TYR A 306 7.29 -9.25 -13.13
N VAL A 307 7.74 -10.36 -13.72
CA VAL A 307 9.13 -10.57 -14.16
C VAL A 307 9.26 -10.24 -15.65
N ARG A 308 10.16 -9.31 -16.00
CA ARG A 308 10.43 -8.90 -17.39
C ARG A 308 11.79 -9.37 -17.88
N SER A 309 12.71 -9.64 -16.96
CA SER A 309 14.03 -10.24 -17.20
C SER A 309 14.57 -10.85 -15.91
N GLU A 310 15.68 -11.59 -16.01
CA GLU A 310 16.37 -12.20 -14.86
C GLU A 310 16.86 -11.17 -13.84
N ALA A 311 17.03 -9.91 -14.27
CA ALA A 311 17.42 -8.80 -13.41
C ALA A 311 16.31 -8.38 -12.44
N ASP A 312 15.04 -8.66 -12.77
CA ASP A 312 13.91 -8.42 -11.87
C ASP A 312 13.82 -9.46 -10.74
N LEU A 313 14.51 -10.61 -10.84
CA LEU A 313 14.44 -11.67 -9.84
C LEU A 313 15.26 -11.35 -8.59
N PRO A 314 14.75 -11.64 -7.38
CA PRO A 314 15.51 -11.52 -6.12
C PRO A 314 16.84 -12.28 -6.19
N LEU A 315 17.95 -11.59 -5.89
CA LEU A 315 19.31 -12.16 -6.05
C LEU A 315 19.50 -13.49 -5.33
N LYS A 316 19.02 -13.59 -4.07
CA LYS A 316 19.20 -14.78 -3.22
C LYS A 316 18.41 -16.00 -3.71
N MET A 317 17.32 -15.77 -4.45
CA MET A 317 16.40 -16.83 -4.90
C MET A 317 16.40 -16.97 -6.43
N ARG A 318 17.29 -16.27 -7.15
CA ARG A 318 17.23 -16.20 -8.61
C ARG A 318 17.23 -17.57 -9.26
N GLU A 319 18.10 -18.47 -8.81
CA GLU A 319 18.22 -19.80 -9.41
C GLU A 319 16.98 -20.67 -9.15
N GLU A 320 16.45 -20.67 -7.92
CA GLU A 320 15.18 -21.35 -7.56
C GLU A 320 14.03 -20.84 -8.43
N LEU A 321 13.91 -19.52 -8.54
CA LEU A 321 12.84 -18.88 -9.31
C LEU A 321 12.97 -19.11 -10.82
N LEU A 322 14.19 -19.14 -11.36
CA LEU A 322 14.41 -19.50 -12.78
C LEU A 322 13.96 -20.95 -13.06
N LYS A 323 14.23 -21.88 -12.14
CA LYS A 323 13.77 -23.28 -12.27
C LYS A 323 12.25 -23.34 -12.26
N GLU A 324 11.62 -22.61 -11.35
CA GLU A 324 10.16 -22.55 -11.28
C GLU A 324 9.53 -21.96 -12.56
N LEU A 325 10.14 -20.93 -13.16
CA LEU A 325 9.67 -20.35 -14.43
C LEU A 325 9.75 -21.35 -15.57
N GLU A 326 10.82 -22.14 -15.64
CA GLU A 326 10.96 -23.19 -16.65
C GLU A 326 9.98 -24.34 -16.42
N GLU A 327 9.94 -24.90 -15.21
CA GLU A 327 9.17 -26.10 -14.87
C GLU A 327 7.66 -25.86 -14.82
N LYS A 328 7.20 -24.78 -14.17
CA LYS A 328 5.77 -24.52 -13.93
C LYS A 328 5.13 -23.60 -14.95
N HIS A 329 5.91 -22.70 -15.56
CA HIS A 329 5.40 -21.69 -16.48
C HIS A 329 5.86 -21.88 -17.94
N GLY A 330 6.73 -22.85 -18.22
CA GLY A 330 7.20 -23.19 -19.57
C GLY A 330 8.09 -22.11 -20.19
N TRP A 331 8.79 -21.32 -19.36
CA TRP A 331 9.71 -20.30 -19.86
C TRP A 331 10.99 -20.94 -20.39
N LYS A 332 11.63 -20.31 -21.37
CA LYS A 332 12.91 -20.78 -21.91
C LYS A 332 14.05 -20.06 -21.21
N ILE A 333 14.94 -20.81 -20.56
CA ILE A 333 16.08 -20.28 -19.81
C ILE A 333 17.39 -20.69 -20.49
N ASP A 334 18.29 -19.73 -20.70
CA ASP A 334 19.70 -20.01 -21.00
C ASP A 334 20.41 -20.22 -19.67
N TRP A 335 20.63 -21.49 -19.30
CA TRP A 335 21.23 -21.88 -18.02
C TRP A 335 22.73 -21.57 -17.93
N GLU A 336 23.44 -21.47 -19.05
CA GLU A 336 24.85 -21.07 -19.04
C GLU A 336 24.99 -19.61 -18.62
N LYS A 337 24.10 -18.74 -19.12
CA LYS A 337 24.09 -17.31 -18.79
C LYS A 337 23.13 -16.94 -17.66
N LYS A 338 22.32 -17.89 -17.19
CA LYS A 338 21.19 -17.71 -16.26
C LYS A 338 20.25 -16.58 -16.71
N LYS A 339 19.89 -16.58 -18.00
CA LYS A 339 19.06 -15.55 -18.63
C LYS A 339 17.72 -16.08 -19.10
N ILE A 340 16.69 -15.24 -19.03
CA ILE A 340 15.38 -15.55 -19.60
C ILE A 340 15.42 -15.26 -21.10
N VAL A 341 15.13 -16.27 -21.93
CA VAL A 341 15.09 -16.15 -23.40
C VAL A 341 13.69 -15.80 -23.88
N SER A 342 12.65 -16.45 -23.35
CA SER A 342 11.25 -16.16 -23.67
C SER A 342 10.31 -16.59 -22.55
N GLY A 343 9.17 -15.90 -22.41
CA GLY A 343 8.19 -16.18 -21.36
C GLY A 343 7.49 -14.92 -20.82
N PRO A 344 8.22 -13.84 -20.48
CA PRO A 344 7.62 -12.61 -19.98
C PRO A 344 6.55 -12.02 -20.89
N ILE A 345 5.56 -11.33 -20.30
CA ILE A 345 4.53 -10.56 -21.04
C ILE A 345 5.20 -9.54 -21.98
N ARG A 346 6.29 -8.93 -21.50
CA ARG A 346 7.14 -8.02 -22.26
C ARG A 346 8.56 -8.05 -21.70
N SER A 347 9.54 -7.67 -22.51
CA SER A 347 10.90 -7.42 -22.06
C SER A 347 11.01 -6.09 -21.32
N TYR A 348 12.08 -5.93 -20.56
CA TYR A 348 12.43 -4.63 -19.96
C TYR A 348 12.93 -3.66 -21.04
N ASP A 349 12.38 -2.43 -21.05
CA ASP A 349 12.90 -1.29 -21.82
C ASP A 349 13.09 -0.11 -20.86
N ALA A 350 14.33 0.39 -20.74
CA ALA A 350 14.66 1.53 -19.92
C ALA A 350 14.01 2.85 -20.40
N GLY A 351 13.66 2.93 -21.69
CA GLY A 351 12.96 4.06 -22.29
C GLY A 351 11.44 3.92 -22.32
N PHE A 352 10.87 2.87 -21.73
CA PHE A 352 9.43 2.64 -21.72
C PHE A 352 8.69 3.84 -21.15
N ASN A 353 7.71 4.36 -21.90
CA ASN A 353 6.95 5.54 -21.51
C ASN A 353 5.44 5.29 -21.55
N PRO A 354 4.90 4.57 -20.54
CA PRO A 354 3.52 4.14 -20.52
C PRO A 354 2.53 5.28 -20.24
N THR A 355 1.43 5.28 -20.99
CA THR A 355 0.23 6.08 -20.73
C THR A 355 -1.02 5.32 -21.20
N ILE A 356 -2.13 5.43 -20.47
CA ILE A 356 -3.45 4.94 -20.93
C ILE A 356 -4.29 6.05 -21.58
N VAL A 357 -3.74 7.27 -21.66
CA VAL A 357 -4.46 8.46 -22.11
C VAL A 357 -4.03 8.83 -23.52
N GLU A 358 -4.96 8.76 -24.46
CA GLU A 358 -4.68 8.99 -25.88
C GLU A 358 -4.23 10.43 -26.16
N GLU A 359 -4.77 11.41 -25.44
CA GLU A 359 -4.38 12.81 -25.57
C GLU A 359 -2.94 13.05 -25.08
N VAL A 360 -2.52 12.37 -24.02
CA VAL A 360 -1.13 12.43 -23.50
C VAL A 360 -0.20 11.76 -24.51
N TYR A 361 -0.59 10.60 -25.03
CA TYR A 361 0.13 9.91 -26.09
C TYR A 361 0.32 10.81 -27.32
N ALA A 362 -0.75 11.42 -27.84
CA ALA A 362 -0.70 12.32 -28.99
C ALA A 362 0.12 13.59 -28.74
N LYS A 363 0.07 14.13 -27.51
CA LYS A 363 0.82 15.32 -27.09
C LYS A 363 2.33 15.11 -27.10
N TYR A 364 2.82 13.95 -26.67
CA TYR A 364 4.25 13.69 -26.47
C TYR A 364 4.90 12.81 -27.55
N ARG A 365 4.11 12.23 -28.47
CA ARG A 365 4.65 11.47 -29.62
C ARG A 365 5.30 12.36 -30.69
N ARG A 366 4.94 13.64 -30.74
CA ARG A 366 5.37 14.57 -31.79
C ARG A 366 6.86 14.84 -31.78
#